data_AF-A0A382ABC0-F1
#
_entry.id   AF-A0A382ABC0-F1
#
_cell.length_a   1.000
_cell.length_b   1.000
_cell.length_c   1.000
_cell.angle_alpha   90.00
_cell.angle_beta   90.00
_cell.angle_gamma   90.00
#
_symmetry.space_group_name_H-M   'P 1'
#
loop_
_entity.id
_entity.type
_entity.pdbx_description
1 polymer ?
#
loop_
_entity_poly.entity_id
_entity_poly.type
_entity_poly.pdbx_seq_one_letter_code
_entity_poly.pdbx_strand_id
1 'polypeptide(L)' 'MNQLKFILQIIGYAGFGCFFIQILNLYIELFKPSSKLIYATLLVSIVPLFILALVDRMTNKEDKYYSKTVEK' A
#
# COMPACT_ATOMS: atom_id res chain seq x y z
N MET A 1 -15.74 6.25 -4.26
CA MET A 1 -14.83 5.15 -4.62
C MET A 1 -13.48 5.65 -5.10
N ASN A 2 -13.41 6.57 -6.08
CA ASN A 2 -12.12 7.12 -6.56
C ASN A 2 -11.36 7.93 -5.50
N GLN A 3 -12.04 8.77 -4.72
CA GLN A 3 -11.40 9.58 -3.66
C GLN A 3 -10.73 8.70 -2.58
N LEU A 4 -11.38 7.61 -2.17
CA LEU A 4 -10.82 6.66 -1.22
C LEU A 4 -9.57 5.97 -1.80
N LYS A 5 -9.63 5.46 -3.03
CA LYS A 5 -8.47 4.87 -3.70
C LYS A 5 -7.29 5.84 -3.79
N PHE A 6 -7.57 7.09 -4.14
CA PHE A 6 -6.55 8.14 -4.22
C PHE A 6 -5.89 8.41 -2.87
N ILE A 7 -6.67 8.51 -1.79
CA ILE A 7 -6.14 8.67 -0.42
C ILE A 7 -5.28 7.47 -0.02
N LEU A 8 -5.74 6.24 -0.26
CA LEU A 8 -4.95 5.05 0.05
C LEU A 8 -3.65 4.96 -0.74
N GLN A 9 -3.66 5.38 -2.01
CA GLN A 9 -2.45 5.48 -2.83
C GLN A 9 -1.48 6.51 -2.25
N ILE A 10 -1.93 7.71 -1.92
CA ILE A 10 -1.07 8.75 -1.34
C ILE A 10 -0.45 8.26 -0.04
N ILE A 11 -1.25 7.73 0.89
CA ILE A 11 -0.76 7.26 2.18
C ILE A 11 0.22 6.09 2.00
N GLY A 12 -0.13 5.13 1.13
CA GLY A 12 0.70 3.98 0.84
C GLY A 12 2.06 4.37 0.26
N TYR A 13 2.08 5.19 -0.79
CA TYR A 13 3.32 5.61 -1.46
C TYR A 13 4.14 6.58 -0.61
N ALA A 14 3.51 7.53 0.08
CA ALA A 14 4.22 8.42 1.00
C ALA A 14 4.84 7.64 2.16
N GLY A 15 4.09 6.69 2.73
CA GLY A 15 4.62 5.77 3.74
C GLY A 15 5.80 4.96 3.22
N PHE A 16 5.74 4.49 1.97
CA PHE A 16 6.82 3.71 1.37
C PHE A 16 8.07 4.55 1.13
N GLY A 17 7.90 5.81 0.71
CA GLY A 17 9.00 6.78 0.62
C GLY A 17 9.67 7.01 1.98
N CYS A 18 8.87 7.22 3.03
CA CYS A 18 9.38 7.33 4.40
C CYS A 18 10.10 6.06 4.86
N PHE A 19 9.56 4.87 4.55
CA PHE A 19 10.22 3.59 4.85
C PHE A 19 11.56 3.47 4.13
N PHE A 20 11.62 3.82 2.84
CA PHE A 20 12.86 3.81 2.06
C PHE A 20 13.91 4.75 2.67
N ILE A 21 13.52 5.95 3.11
CA ILE A 21 14.41 6.88 3.83
C ILE A 21 14.92 6.25 5.13
N GLN A 22 14.06 5.55 5.90
CA GLN A 22 14.49 4.86 7.12
C GLN A 22 15.50 3.74 6.83
N ILE A 23 15.31 2.99 5.74
CA ILE A 23 16.27 1.97 5.30
C ILE A 23 17.59 2.63 4.88
N LEU A 24 17.54 3.70 4.08
CA LEU A 24 18.74 4.42 3.68
C LEU A 24 19.49 5.00 4.90
N ASN A 25 18.74 5.48 5.90
CA ASN A 25 19.28 5.98 7.15
C ASN A 25 20.04 4.90 7.95
N LEU A 26 19.73 3.61 7.80
CA LEU A 26 20.53 2.53 8.41
C LEU A 26 21.95 2.45 7.83
N TYR A 27 22.14 2.87 6.58
CA TYR A 27 23.44 2.79 5.90
C TYR A 27 24.25 4.07 6.04
N ILE A 28 23.59 5.22 6.04
CA ILE A 28 24.24 6.54 6.07
C ILE A 28 24.36 7.06 7.51
N GLU A 29 23.61 6.50 8.46
CA GLU A 29 23.57 6.91 9.87
C GLU A 29 23.25 8.41 10.08
N LEU A 30 22.50 9.01 9.15
CA LEU A 30 22.07 10.43 9.17
C LEU A 30 21.31 10.80 10.45
N PHE A 31 20.54 9.86 10.99
CA PHE A 31 19.79 9.96 12.24
C PHE A 31 19.95 8.66 13.03
N LYS A 32 19.71 8.72 14.35
CA LYS A 32 19.72 7.52 15.19
C LYS A 32 18.66 6.52 14.71
N PRO A 33 19.06 5.34 14.21
CA PRO A 33 18.11 4.40 13.65
C PRO A 33 17.17 3.87 14.75
N SER A 34 15.89 3.75 14.41
CA SER A 34 14.86 3.27 15.30
C SER A 34 14.09 2.14 14.64
N SER A 35 14.27 0.93 15.17
CA SER A 35 13.53 -0.25 14.72
C SER A 35 12.02 -0.02 14.77
N LYS A 36 11.52 0.67 15.80
CA LYS A 36 10.10 1.03 15.92
C LYS A 36 9.61 1.89 14.76
N LEU A 37 10.40 2.88 14.31
CA LEU A 37 10.02 3.73 13.17
C LEU A 37 10.08 2.97 11.85
N ILE A 38 11.03 2.06 11.68
CA ILE A 38 11.11 1.18 10.50
C ILE A 38 9.85 0.30 10.42
N TYR A 39 9.46 -0.35 11.51
CA TYR A 39 8.25 -1.16 11.53
C TYR A 39 6.98 -0.33 11.34
N ALA A 40 6.90 0.85 11.95
CA ALA A 40 5.74 1.73 11.78
C ALA A 40 5.59 2.19 10.32
N THR A 41 6.66 2.64 9.68
CA THR A 41 6.63 3.10 8.28
C THR A 41 6.37 1.94 7.30
N LEU A 42 6.85 0.74 7.60
CA LEU A 42 6.51 -0.47 6.85
C LEU A 42 5.00 -0.79 6.93
N LEU A 43 4.41 -0.75 8.12
CA LEU A 43 2.98 -1.02 8.29
C LEU A 43 2.11 0.06 7.63
N VAL A 44 2.46 1.33 7.82
CA VAL A 44 1.75 2.47 7.23
C VAL A 44 1.84 2.47 5.70
N SER A 45 2.86 1.87 5.11
CA SER A 45 2.96 1.74 3.65
C SER A 45 2.24 0.51 3.10
N ILE A 46 2.43 -0.67 3.71
CA ILE A 46 1.88 -1.93 3.20
C ILE A 46 0.37 -2.03 3.42
N VAL A 47 -0.14 -1.63 4.58
CA VAL A 47 -1.57 -1.83 4.90
C VAL A 47 -2.49 -1.08 3.92
N PRO A 48 -2.28 0.20 3.61
CA PRO A 48 -3.10 0.91 2.63
C PRO A 48 -2.96 0.33 1.21
N LEU A 49 -1.75 -0.04 0.78
CA LEU A 49 -1.55 -0.63 -0.54
C LEU A 49 -2.23 -1.99 -0.67
N PHE A 50 -2.20 -2.79 0.40
CA PHE A 50 -2.90 -4.07 0.45
C PHE A 50 -4.42 -3.90 0.39
N ILE A 51 -4.98 -2.97 1.17
CA ILE A 51 -6.41 -2.66 1.10
C ILE A 51 -6.78 -2.15 -0.30
N LEU A 52 -5.95 -1.30 -0.91
CA LEU A 52 -6.15 -0.81 -2.27
C LEU A 52 -6.25 -1.98 -3.26
N ALA A 53 -5.31 -2.94 -3.20
CA ALA A 53 -5.31 -4.12 -4.04
C ALA A 53 -6.57 -4.99 -3.85
N LEU A 54 -7.04 -5.17 -2.60
CA LEU A 54 -8.29 -5.87 -2.32
C LEU A 54 -9.49 -5.15 -2.90
N VAL A 55 -9.57 -3.83 -2.72
CA VAL A 55 -10.65 -3.01 -3.29
C VAL A 55 -10.62 -3.13 -4.82
N ASP A 56 -9.47 -3.01 -5.46
CA ASP A 56 -9.32 -3.16 -6.91
C ASP A 56 -9.81 -4.52 -7.40
N ARG A 57 -9.43 -5.61 -6.73
CA ARG A 57 -9.91 -6.96 -7.06
C ARG A 57 -11.44 -7.07 -6.92
N MET A 58 -12.02 -6.60 -5.81
CA MET A 58 -13.47 -6.65 -5.61
C MET A 58 -14.26 -5.78 -6.59
N THR A 59 -13.65 -4.71 -7.10
CA THR A 59 -14.28 -3.85 -8.12
C THR A 59 -13.95 -4.23 -9.55
N ASN A 60 -13.15 -5.27 -9.77
CA ASN A 60 -12.78 -5.69 -11.11
C ASN A 60 -14.02 -6.17 -11.88
N LYS A 61 -14.31 -5.50 -13.01
CA LYS A 61 -15.47 -5.78 -13.84
C LYS A 61 -15.30 -7.08 -14.64
N GLU A 62 -14.07 -7.53 -14.85
CA GLU A 62 -13.76 -8.77 -15.57
C GLU A 62 -14.22 -10.00 -14.79
N ASP A 63 -13.96 -10.08 -13.48
CA ASP A 63 -14.50 -11.16 -12.62
C ASP A 63 -16.04 -11.18 -12.61
N LYS A 64 -16.68 -10.01 -12.67
CA LYS A 64 -18.15 -9.89 -12.81
C LYS A 64 -18.68 -10.32 -14.18
N TYR A 65 -17.86 -10.24 -15.23
CA TYR A 65 -18.24 -10.68 -16.57
C TYR A 65 -18.10 -12.20 -16.70
N TYR A 66 -16.99 -12.79 -16.24
CA TYR A 66 -16.80 -14.24 -16.27
C TYR A 66 -17.79 -15.00 -15.38
N SER A 67 -18.07 -14.51 -14.16
CA SER A 67 -19.12 -15.11 -13.30
C SER A 67 -20.51 -15.13 -13.96
N LYS A 68 -20.85 -14.12 -14.77
CA LYS A 68 -22.14 -14.07 -15.48
C LYS A 68 -22.20 -14.86 -16.78
N THR A 69 -21.05 -15.18 -17.39
CA THR A 69 -21.00 -15.77 -18.73
C THR A 69 -20.66 -17.26 -18.69
N VAL A 70 -20.09 -17.75 -17.58
CA VAL A 70 -19.71 -19.17 -17.38
C VAL A 70 -20.82 -19.96 -16.65
N GLU A 71 -21.79 -19.31 -16.03
CA GLU A 71 -23.07 -19.94 -15.64
C GLU A 71 -24.04 -19.92 -16.83
N LYS A 72 -23.85 -20.85 -17.78
CA LYS A 72 -24.91 -21.30 -18.68
C LYS A 72 -24.66 -22.70 -19.19
#